data_AF-A0A946YAL6-F1
#
_entry.id   AF-A0A946YAL6-F1
#
_cell.length_a   1.000
_cell.length_b   1.000
_cell.length_c   1.000
_cell.angle_alpha   90.00
_cell.angle_beta   90.00
_cell.angle_gamma   90.00
#
_symmetry.space_group_name_H-M   'P 1'
#
loop_
_entity.id
_entity.type
_entity.pdbx_description
1 polymer ?
#
loop_
_entity_poly.entity_id
_entity_poly.type
_entity_poly.pdbx_seq_one_letter_code
_entity_poly.pdbx_strand_id
1 'polypeptide(L)'
;SLLLTPPAAPQPSGTEVGRTTINHSDLVAALGQIDSFIDVSEDDLLHIYDLATGQARHGHLQADDIKLGHYYSNDAEGPDWQVRRVVDESGDTDPEKNMIVYKVIVGENRRTSGVLTRQQFSRWARFEVVQKGERWDQLDKT
;
A
#
# COMPACT_ATOMS: atom_id res chain seq x y z
N SER A 1 -62.26 35.16 -9.13
CA SER A 1 -61.66 34.30 -8.10
C SER A 1 -60.26 33.91 -8.51
N LEU A 2 -59.25 34.44 -7.81
CA LEU A 2 -57.84 34.05 -7.92
C LEU A 2 -57.60 32.81 -7.05
N LEU A 3 -56.99 31.76 -7.60
CA LEU A 3 -56.42 30.65 -6.82
C LEU A 3 -54.89 30.73 -6.95
N LEU A 4 -54.24 31.01 -5.82
CA LEU A 4 -52.80 31.10 -5.66
C LEU A 4 -52.24 29.67 -5.48
N THR A 5 -51.31 29.25 -6.33
CA THR A 5 -50.52 28.02 -6.12
C THR A 5 -49.52 28.21 -4.98
N PRO A 6 -49.26 27.19 -4.15
CA PRO A 6 -48.23 27.26 -3.11
C PRO A 6 -46.81 27.21 -3.74
N PRO A 7 -45.79 27.80 -3.06
CA PRO A 7 -44.42 27.79 -3.57
C PRO A 7 -43.81 26.38 -3.45
N ALA A 8 -43.00 26.02 -4.44
CA ALA A 8 -42.24 24.77 -4.44
C ALA A 8 -41.27 24.73 -3.25
N ALA A 9 -41.25 23.61 -2.54
CA ALA A 9 -40.27 23.34 -1.48
C ALA A 9 -38.84 23.38 -2.04
N PRO A 10 -37.84 23.85 -1.28
CA PRO A 10 -36.45 23.78 -1.68
C PRO A 10 -36.05 22.31 -1.83
N GLN A 11 -35.72 21.91 -3.06
CA GLN A 11 -35.08 20.63 -3.32
C GLN A 11 -33.73 20.62 -2.57
N PRO A 12 -33.38 19.55 -1.84
CA PRO A 12 -32.04 19.45 -1.27
C PRO A 12 -31.04 19.40 -2.43
N SER A 13 -30.26 20.47 -2.58
CA SER A 13 -29.03 20.45 -3.36
C SER A 13 -28.15 19.37 -2.75
N GLY A 14 -28.19 18.18 -3.33
CA GLY A 14 -27.23 17.13 -3.03
C GLY A 14 -25.86 17.69 -3.34
N THR A 15 -25.08 17.98 -2.30
CA THR A 15 -23.64 18.17 -2.42
C THR A 15 -23.08 16.85 -2.95
N GLU A 16 -23.00 16.73 -4.27
CA GLU A 16 -22.09 15.78 -4.89
C GLU A 16 -20.70 16.20 -4.44
N VAL A 17 -20.20 15.55 -3.38
CA VAL A 17 -18.78 15.53 -3.06
C VAL A 17 -18.14 14.78 -4.23
N GLY A 18 -17.89 15.50 -5.32
CA GLY A 18 -17.11 15.02 -6.43
C GLY A 18 -15.80 14.52 -5.83
N ARG A 19 -15.49 13.24 -6.05
CA ARG A 19 -14.16 12.70 -5.77
C ARG A 19 -13.17 13.57 -6.54
N THR A 20 -12.60 14.56 -5.87
CA THR A 20 -11.53 15.38 -6.42
C THR A 20 -10.32 14.48 -6.58
N THR A 21 -10.00 14.15 -7.83
CA THR A 21 -8.72 13.55 -8.20
C THR A 21 -7.63 14.58 -7.88
N ILE A 22 -6.72 14.25 -6.96
CA ILE A 22 -5.55 15.07 -6.69
C ILE A 22 -4.54 14.79 -7.78
N ASN A 23 -4.17 15.80 -8.58
CA ASN A 23 -3.10 15.64 -9.57
C ASN A 23 -1.74 15.61 -8.87
N HIS A 24 -0.79 14.88 -9.45
CA HIS A 24 0.59 14.78 -8.94
C HIS A 24 1.25 16.15 -8.73
N SER A 25 1.07 17.08 -9.68
CA SER A 25 1.59 18.45 -9.58
C SER A 25 1.02 19.23 -8.39
N ASP A 26 -0.26 19.04 -8.09
CA ASP A 26 -0.97 19.78 -7.04
C ASP A 26 -0.52 19.28 -5.66
N LEU A 27 -0.28 17.98 -5.53
CA LEU A 27 0.29 17.39 -4.33
C LEU A 27 1.73 17.87 -4.08
N VAL A 28 2.59 17.85 -5.10
CA VAL A 28 3.98 18.32 -4.99
C VAL A 28 4.02 19.80 -4.59
N ALA A 29 3.16 20.63 -5.18
CA ALA A 29 3.03 22.04 -4.83
C ALA A 29 2.55 22.23 -3.38
N ALA A 30 1.56 21.44 -2.93
CA ALA A 30 1.04 21.51 -1.56
C ALA A 30 2.09 21.08 -0.52
N LEU A 31 2.84 20.00 -0.78
CA LEU A 31 3.95 19.57 0.07
C LEU A 31 5.03 20.65 0.17
N GLY A 32 5.31 21.38 -0.90
CA GLY A 32 6.25 22.51 -0.88
C GLY A 32 5.75 23.75 -0.10
N GLN A 33 4.44 23.89 0.15
CA GLN A 33 3.90 24.99 0.98
C GLN A 33 3.98 24.70 2.48
N ILE A 34 3.98 23.41 2.85
CA ILE A 34 4.25 22.98 4.21
C ILE A 34 5.76 23.11 4.37
N ASP A 35 6.24 24.29 4.77
CA ASP A 35 7.65 24.60 5.06
C ASP A 35 8.15 23.75 6.25
N SER A 36 8.29 22.45 6.01
CA SER A 36 8.59 21.42 6.98
C SER A 36 9.46 20.37 6.33
N PHE A 37 10.62 20.13 6.94
CA PHE A 37 11.46 19.01 6.58
C PHE A 37 10.82 17.73 7.13
N ILE A 38 9.90 17.15 6.37
CA ILE A 38 9.38 15.82 6.65
C ILE A 38 10.26 14.84 5.87
N ASP A 39 10.98 13.98 6.58
CA ASP A 39 11.71 12.87 5.98
C ASP A 39 10.68 11.80 5.58
N VAL A 40 10.29 11.80 4.30
CA VAL A 40 9.31 10.85 3.76
C VAL A 40 9.99 10.00 2.71
N SER A 41 9.97 8.68 2.89
CA SER A 41 10.45 7.75 1.87
C SER A 41 9.53 7.75 0.64
N GLU A 42 10.05 7.35 -0.53
CA GLU A 42 9.25 7.23 -1.75
C GLU A 42 8.05 6.29 -1.57
N ASP A 43 8.23 5.20 -0.82
CA ASP A 43 7.15 4.28 -0.47
C ASP A 43 6.06 4.95 0.38
N ASP A 44 6.43 5.81 1.33
CA ASP A 44 5.47 6.54 2.15
C ASP A 44 4.70 7.59 1.34
N LEU A 45 5.35 8.23 0.36
CA LEU A 45 4.68 9.13 -0.57
C LEU A 45 3.64 8.40 -1.44
N LEU A 46 3.99 7.23 -1.95
CA LEU A 46 3.07 6.38 -2.70
C LEU A 46 1.91 5.91 -1.82
N HIS A 47 2.19 5.53 -0.57
CA HIS A 47 1.15 5.13 0.37
C HIS A 47 0.18 6.27 0.70
N ILE A 48 0.68 7.49 0.93
CA ILE A 48 -0.13 8.69 1.15
C ILE A 48 -1.02 8.96 -0.07
N TYR A 49 -0.48 8.77 -1.28
CA TYR A 49 -1.23 8.93 -2.52
C TYR A 49 -2.38 7.91 -2.64
N ASP A 50 -2.12 6.64 -2.33
CA ASP A 50 -3.15 5.59 -2.33
C ASP A 50 -4.27 5.87 -1.33
N LEU A 51 -3.90 6.33 -0.13
CA LEU A 51 -4.85 6.76 0.90
C LEU A 51 -5.70 7.95 0.42
N ALA A 52 -5.06 8.98 -0.16
CA ALA A 52 -5.72 10.21 -0.58
C ALA A 52 -6.67 10.01 -1.78
N THR A 53 -6.32 9.11 -2.70
CA THR A 53 -7.11 8.84 -3.91
C THR A 53 -8.21 7.78 -3.72
N GLY A 54 -8.30 7.21 -2.51
CA GLY A 54 -9.21 6.08 -2.24
C GLY A 54 -8.90 4.85 -3.11
N GLN A 55 -7.70 4.81 -3.71
CA GLN A 55 -7.18 3.64 -4.44
C GLN A 55 -6.54 2.62 -3.49
N ALA A 56 -6.66 2.83 -2.17
CA ALA A 56 -6.34 1.90 -1.08
C ALA A 56 -7.08 0.54 -1.13
N ARG A 57 -7.49 0.06 -2.30
CA ARG A 57 -7.77 -1.37 -2.59
C ARG A 57 -6.55 -2.22 -2.24
N HIS A 58 -5.38 -1.60 -2.31
CA HIS A 58 -4.04 -1.99 -1.95
C HIS A 58 -3.63 -2.36 -0.50
N GLY A 59 -4.50 -2.70 0.47
CA GLY A 59 -4.11 -2.80 1.90
C GLY A 59 -2.81 -3.59 2.20
N HIS A 60 -1.68 -2.88 2.36
CA HIS A 60 -0.35 -3.46 2.57
C HIS A 60 -0.34 -4.28 3.87
N LEU A 61 0.55 -5.26 3.96
CA LEU A 61 0.73 -5.99 5.21
C LEU A 61 1.30 -5.06 6.28
N GLN A 62 0.88 -5.28 7.53
CA GLN A 62 1.54 -4.65 8.67
C GLN A 62 2.89 -5.32 8.91
N ALA A 63 3.85 -4.62 9.50
CA ALA A 63 5.15 -5.20 9.82
C ALA A 63 5.03 -6.49 10.66
N ASP A 64 4.09 -6.51 11.61
CA ASP A 64 3.82 -7.67 12.48
C ASP A 64 3.25 -8.89 11.74
N ASP A 65 2.75 -8.70 10.51
CA ASP A 65 2.29 -9.81 9.67
C ASP A 65 3.46 -10.49 8.92
N ILE A 66 4.62 -9.86 8.88
CA ILE A 66 5.83 -10.38 8.24
C ILE A 66 6.53 -11.33 9.22
N LYS A 67 6.69 -12.59 8.83
CA LYS A 67 7.15 -13.68 9.68
C LYS A 67 8.37 -14.37 9.08
N LEU A 68 9.35 -14.69 9.92
CA LEU A 68 10.51 -15.47 9.53
C LEU A 68 10.10 -16.81 8.94
N GLY A 69 10.67 -17.17 7.79
CA GLY A 69 10.43 -18.43 7.11
C GLY A 69 9.25 -18.43 6.15
N HIS A 70 8.37 -17.41 6.20
CA HIS A 70 7.18 -17.29 5.37
C HIS A 70 7.46 -16.64 4.01
N TYR A 71 6.50 -16.73 3.10
CA TYR A 71 6.60 -16.29 1.70
C TYR A 71 5.56 -15.21 1.40
N TYR A 72 5.96 -14.20 0.63
CA TYR A 72 5.15 -13.03 0.34
C TYR A 72 5.24 -12.66 -1.13
N SER A 73 4.13 -12.18 -1.69
CA SER A 73 4.07 -11.65 -3.06
C SER A 73 3.75 -10.17 -3.06
N ASN A 74 4.25 -9.46 -4.08
CA ASN A 74 3.92 -8.06 -4.35
C ASN A 74 2.66 -7.89 -5.22
N ASP A 75 2.02 -8.98 -5.67
CA ASP A 75 0.80 -8.94 -6.52
C ASP A 75 0.94 -8.12 -7.82
N ALA A 76 2.18 -7.93 -8.28
CA ALA A 76 2.44 -7.30 -9.57
C ALA A 76 2.14 -8.28 -10.72
N GLU A 77 1.98 -7.75 -11.93
CA GLU A 77 1.76 -8.55 -13.13
C GLU A 77 3.06 -8.77 -13.93
N GLY A 78 3.13 -9.87 -14.68
CA GLY A 78 4.19 -10.11 -15.66
C GLY A 78 5.60 -10.17 -15.05
N PRO A 79 6.59 -9.43 -15.57
CA PRO A 79 8.00 -9.55 -15.16
C PRO A 79 8.27 -9.00 -13.75
N ASP A 80 7.44 -8.05 -13.30
CA ASP A 80 7.55 -7.43 -11.98
C ASP A 80 6.96 -8.30 -10.86
N TRP A 81 6.20 -9.35 -11.23
CA TRP A 81 5.67 -10.31 -10.28
C TRP A 81 6.79 -11.05 -9.57
N GLN A 82 6.76 -11.00 -8.24
CA GLN A 82 7.82 -11.54 -7.42
C GLN A 82 7.29 -12.21 -6.16
N VAL A 83 7.97 -13.29 -5.76
CA VAL A 83 7.78 -13.95 -4.46
C VAL A 83 9.09 -13.92 -3.69
N ARG A 84 9.06 -13.38 -2.46
CA ARG A 84 10.20 -13.33 -1.55
C ARG A 84 9.92 -14.18 -0.31
N ARG A 85 10.95 -14.86 0.20
CA ARG A 85 10.92 -15.54 1.50
C ARG A 85 11.75 -14.77 2.50
N VAL A 86 11.24 -14.54 3.71
CA VAL A 86 12.03 -14.04 4.83
C VAL A 86 12.90 -15.18 5.36
N VAL A 87 14.22 -14.99 5.37
CA VAL A 87 15.19 -16.04 5.72
C VAL A 87 15.99 -15.76 6.99
N ASP A 88 16.03 -14.49 7.44
CA ASP A 88 16.66 -14.09 8.70
C ASP A 88 16.04 -12.78 9.22
N GLU A 89 16.22 -12.50 10.52
CA GLU A 89 15.73 -11.28 11.17
C GLU A 89 16.62 -10.84 12.34
N SER A 90 16.73 -9.52 12.59
CA SER A 90 17.55 -8.98 13.69
C SER A 90 16.94 -9.21 15.07
N GLY A 91 15.61 -9.37 15.15
CA GLY A 91 14.86 -9.47 16.40
C GLY A 91 14.71 -8.15 17.18
N ASP A 92 15.08 -7.01 16.59
CA ASP A 92 14.91 -5.69 17.21
C ASP A 92 13.43 -5.25 17.18
N THR A 93 13.00 -4.52 18.21
CA THR A 93 11.65 -3.97 18.32
C THR A 93 11.55 -2.54 17.80
N ASP A 94 12.68 -1.84 17.65
CA ASP A 94 12.75 -0.51 17.03
C ASP A 94 12.48 -0.67 15.51
N PRO A 95 11.42 -0.06 14.94
CA PRO A 95 11.06 -0.21 13.52
C PRO A 95 12.22 0.11 12.56
N GLU A 96 13.07 1.07 12.91
CA GLU A 96 14.23 1.49 12.10
C GLU A 96 15.38 0.48 12.14
N LYS A 97 15.39 -0.44 13.11
CA LYS A 97 16.44 -1.46 13.31
C LYS A 97 15.93 -2.90 13.23
N ASN A 98 14.62 -3.08 13.10
CA ASN A 98 13.97 -4.37 12.87
C ASN A 98 14.25 -4.81 11.43
N MET A 99 15.49 -5.24 11.18
CA MET A 99 15.98 -5.66 9.88
C MET A 99 15.55 -7.10 9.59
N ILE A 100 15.28 -7.37 8.32
CA ILE A 100 15.11 -8.72 7.80
C ILE A 100 16.07 -8.98 6.64
N VAL A 101 16.41 -10.25 6.45
CA VAL A 101 17.05 -10.75 5.24
C VAL A 101 15.99 -11.53 4.46
N TYR A 102 15.84 -11.23 3.17
CA TYR A 102 14.94 -11.97 2.30
C TYR A 102 15.69 -12.64 1.15
N LYS A 103 15.06 -13.64 0.55
CA LYS A 103 15.51 -14.29 -0.69
C LYS A 103 14.41 -14.26 -1.75
N VAL A 104 14.76 -13.93 -2.99
CA VAL A 104 13.84 -13.97 -4.13
C VAL A 104 13.67 -15.41 -4.62
N ILE A 105 12.44 -15.92 -4.51
CA ILE A 105 12.08 -17.30 -4.86
C ILE A 105 11.54 -17.40 -6.29
N VAL A 106 10.78 -16.38 -6.72
CA VAL A 106 10.19 -16.23 -8.07
C VAL A 106 10.33 -14.76 -8.49
N GLY A 107 10.54 -14.49 -9.78
CA GLY A 107 10.72 -13.15 -10.36
C GLY A 107 12.04 -12.99 -11.11
N GLU A 108 12.24 -11.86 -11.79
CA GLU A 108 13.41 -11.57 -12.64
C GLU A 108 14.76 -11.78 -11.91
N ASN A 109 14.84 -11.33 -10.65
CA ASN A 109 16.04 -11.45 -9.81
C ASN A 109 16.08 -12.74 -8.98
N ARG A 110 15.61 -13.86 -9.52
CA ARG A 110 15.54 -15.14 -8.78
C ARG A 110 16.90 -15.55 -8.20
N ARG A 111 16.87 -16.10 -6.98
CA ARG A 111 18.04 -16.55 -6.19
C ARG A 111 18.90 -15.43 -5.59
N THR A 112 18.55 -14.16 -5.79
CA THR A 112 19.18 -13.05 -5.07
C THR A 112 18.63 -12.92 -3.65
N SER A 113 19.39 -12.25 -2.79
CA SER A 113 18.99 -11.89 -1.43
C SER A 113 19.16 -10.38 -1.22
N GLY A 114 18.39 -9.83 -0.29
CA GLY A 114 18.50 -8.43 0.13
C GLY A 114 18.24 -8.26 1.62
N VAL A 115 18.55 -7.07 2.13
CA VAL A 115 18.38 -6.69 3.53
C VAL A 115 17.66 -5.34 3.58
N LEU A 116 16.60 -5.25 4.38
CA LEU A 116 15.78 -4.04 4.57
C LEU A 116 14.96 -4.15 5.86
N THR A 117 14.37 -3.06 6.33
CA THR A 117 13.55 -3.11 7.56
C THR A 117 12.29 -3.92 7.32
N ARG A 118 11.73 -4.52 8.37
CA ARG A 118 10.47 -5.26 8.30
C ARG A 118 9.33 -4.39 7.79
N GLN A 119 9.33 -3.10 8.14
CA GLN A 119 8.36 -2.13 7.66
C GLN A 119 8.51 -1.88 6.15
N GLN A 120 9.73 -1.70 5.65
CA GLN A 120 9.96 -1.61 4.20
C GLN A 120 9.50 -2.88 3.47
N PHE A 121 9.73 -4.06 4.06
CA PHE A 121 9.27 -5.31 3.47
C PHE A 121 7.74 -5.39 3.43
N SER A 122 7.07 -4.97 4.50
CA SER A 122 5.62 -5.02 4.60
C SER A 122 4.95 -4.07 3.62
N ARG A 123 5.61 -2.96 3.27
CA ARG A 123 5.18 -2.07 2.19
C ARG A 123 5.29 -2.73 0.81
N TRP A 124 6.38 -3.45 0.57
CA TRP A 124 6.53 -4.23 -0.67
C TRP A 124 5.55 -5.41 -0.77
N ALA A 125 5.19 -6.03 0.36
CA ALA A 125 4.38 -7.24 0.40
C ALA A 125 2.88 -6.94 0.35
N ARG A 126 2.19 -7.52 -0.64
CA ARG A 126 0.73 -7.43 -0.78
C ARG A 126 0.02 -8.45 0.13
N PHE A 127 0.46 -9.70 0.07
CA PHE A 127 -0.11 -10.80 0.84
C PHE A 127 0.90 -11.92 1.04
N GLU A 128 0.64 -12.74 2.05
CA GLU A 128 1.34 -14.00 2.27
C GLU A 128 0.87 -15.03 1.23
N VAL A 129 1.80 -15.88 0.77
CA VAL A 129 1.52 -16.93 -0.21
C VAL A 129 2.04 -18.27 0.26
N VAL A 130 1.41 -19.36 -0.20
CA VAL A 130 1.86 -20.73 0.01
C VAL A 130 2.09 -21.42 -1.32
N GLN A 131 3.17 -22.20 -1.40
CA GLN A 131 3.48 -22.98 -2.59
C GLN A 131 2.64 -24.25 -2.62
N LYS A 132 1.83 -24.42 -3.67
CA LYS A 132 1.09 -25.65 -3.98
C LYS A 132 1.58 -26.23 -5.31
N GLY A 133 2.58 -27.11 -5.22
CA GLY A 133 3.27 -27.65 -6.40
C GLY A 133 4.07 -26.56 -7.11
N GLU A 134 3.70 -26.25 -8.36
CA GLU A 134 4.31 -25.17 -9.15
C GLU A 134 3.60 -23.82 -9.01
N ARG A 135 2.45 -23.78 -8.31
CA ARG A 135 1.65 -22.57 -8.13
C ARG A 135 1.87 -21.93 -6.77
N TRP A 136 1.64 -20.63 -6.71
CA TRP A 136 1.64 -19.83 -5.50
C TRP A 136 0.23 -19.31 -5.28
N ASP A 137 -0.40 -19.74 -4.18
CA ASP A 137 -1.74 -19.30 -3.82
C ASP A 137 -1.65 -18.32 -2.66
N GLN A 138 -2.48 -17.27 -2.68
CA GLN A 138 -2.66 -16.38 -1.55
C GLN A 138 -3.10 -17.17 -0.32
N LEU A 139 -2.47 -16.89 0.82
CA LEU A 139 -2.91 -17.40 2.10
C LEU A 139 -3.96 -16.43 2.67
N ASP A 140 -5.23 -16.77 2.49
CA ASP A 140 -6.31 -16.00 3.12
C ASP A 140 -6.18 -16.07 4.64
N LYS A 141 -6.10 -14.90 5.29
CA LYS A 141 -6.23 -14.80 6.74
C LYS A 141 -7.68 -15.13 7.09
N THR A 142 -7.90 -16.30 7.66
CA THR A 142 -9.19 -16.72 8.24
C THR A 142 -9.48 -15.95 9.51
#